data_AF-A0AAV9LFD8-F1
#
_entry.id   AF-A0AAV9LFD8-F1
#
_cell.length_a   1.000
_cell.length_b   1.000
_cell.length_c   1.000
_cell.angle_alpha   90.00
_cell.angle_beta   90.00
_cell.angle_gamma   90.00
#
_symmetry.space_group_name_H-M   'P 1'
#
loop_
_entity.id
_entity.type
_entity.pdbx_description
1 polymer ?
#
loop_
_entity_poly.entity_id
_entity_poly.type
_entity_poly.pdbx_seq_one_letter_code
_entity_poly.pdbx_strand_id
1 'polypeptide(L)'
;MKLIESERAHMVSFSKRKKTLFRNAKKFATHTEADVGVILFSPSGKLCSYGSTSIKEIIDKYLKVKLEDHKHDYAVGKSNGFETLEDLHIELQAWNESDKK
;
A
#
# COMPACT_ATOMS: atom_id res chain seq x y z
N MET A 1 -9.71 11.35 15.22
CA MET A 1 -8.57 12.08 14.64
C MET A 1 -9.11 13.15 13.71
N LYS A 2 -8.47 14.33 13.63
CA LYS A 2 -8.80 15.36 12.63
C LYS A 2 -7.79 15.33 11.49
N LEU A 3 -8.19 15.79 10.31
CA LEU A 3 -7.30 16.00 9.17
C LEU A 3 -6.26 17.10 9.50
N ILE A 4 -5.06 16.98 8.92
CA ILE A 4 -4.00 17.98 9.04
C ILE A 4 -4.03 18.82 7.77
N GLU A 5 -4.57 20.04 7.87
CA GLU A 5 -4.76 20.92 6.70
C GLU A 5 -3.46 21.59 6.25
N SER A 6 -2.57 21.94 7.20
CA SER A 6 -1.29 22.54 6.86
C SER A 6 -0.40 21.54 6.13
N GLU A 7 -0.04 21.85 4.88
CA GLU A 7 0.79 21.00 4.02
C GLU A 7 2.12 20.62 4.69
N ARG A 8 2.83 21.58 5.28
CA ARG A 8 4.09 21.33 6.02
C ARG A 8 3.87 20.38 7.19
N ALA A 9 2.85 20.64 8.02
CA ALA A 9 2.54 19.79 9.16
C ALA A 9 2.11 18.39 8.73
N HIS A 10 1.40 18.28 7.60
CA HIS A 10 0.98 17.03 7.00
C HIS A 10 2.18 16.21 6.53
N MET A 11 3.11 16.81 5.77
CA MET A 11 4.34 16.15 5.32
C MET A 11 5.23 15.66 6.47
N VAL A 12 5.43 16.49 7.50
CA VAL A 12 6.21 16.12 8.68
C VAL A 12 5.52 14.99 9.45
N SER A 13 4.20 15.10 9.63
CA SER A 13 3.41 14.07 10.33
C SER A 13 3.41 12.76 9.57
N PHE A 14 3.26 12.78 8.24
CA PHE A 14 3.37 11.61 7.39
C PHE A 14 4.72 10.91 7.60
N SER A 15 5.83 11.66 7.52
CA SER A 15 7.17 11.10 7.67
C SER A 15 7.38 10.43 9.03
N LYS A 16 6.95 11.08 10.12
CA LYS A 16 7.05 10.54 11.49
C LYS A 16 6.14 9.33 11.72
N ARG A 17 4.89 9.40 11.27
CA ARG A 17 3.91 8.32 11.43
C ARG A 17 4.27 7.12 10.59
N LYS A 18 4.68 7.31 9.33
CA LYS A 18 5.18 6.24 8.45
C LYS A 18 6.32 5.46 9.09
N LYS A 19 7.34 6.16 9.59
CA LYS A 19 8.49 5.52 10.27
C LYS A 19 8.04 4.69 11.47
N THR A 20 7.12 5.23 12.28
CA THR A 20 6.59 4.53 13.45
C THR A 20 5.74 3.32 13.06
N LEU A 21 4.88 3.46 12.05
CA LEU A 21 4.04 2.40 11.53
C LEU A 21 4.88 1.24 10.99
N PHE A 22 5.90 1.52 10.17
CA PHE A 22 6.79 0.49 9.63
C PHE A 22 7.56 -0.26 10.74
N ARG A 23 8.02 0.46 11.76
CA ARG A 23 8.65 -0.18 12.92
C ARG A 23 7.67 -1.09 13.67
N ASN A 24 6.43 -0.65 13.84
CA ASN A 24 5.41 -1.45 14.53
C ASN A 24 5.02 -2.68 13.71
N ALA A 25 4.84 -2.54 12.40
CA ALA A 25 4.58 -3.64 11.48
C ALA A 25 5.71 -4.68 11.52
N LYS A 26 6.97 -4.23 11.53
CA LYS A 26 8.13 -5.12 11.71
C LYS A 26 8.10 -5.88 13.02
N LYS A 27 7.87 -5.17 14.14
CA LYS A 27 7.78 -5.81 15.46
C LYS A 27 6.65 -6.83 15.51
N PHE A 28 5.49 -6.49 14.95
CA PHE A 28 4.34 -7.36 14.91
C PHE A 28 4.64 -8.63 14.10
N ALA A 29 5.14 -8.48 12.86
CA ALA A 29 5.53 -9.60 12.01
C ALA A 29 6.55 -10.53 12.70
N THR A 30 7.57 -9.97 13.37
CA THR A 30 8.55 -10.77 14.12
C THR A 30 7.93 -11.48 15.33
N HIS A 31 6.99 -10.86 16.03
CA HIS A 31 6.40 -11.44 17.23
C HIS A 31 5.39 -12.54 16.93
N THR A 32 4.63 -12.40 15.84
CA THR A 32 3.54 -13.31 15.50
C THR A 32 3.89 -14.27 14.36
N GLU A 33 5.08 -14.15 13.77
CA GLU A 33 5.49 -14.89 12.57
C GLU A 33 4.49 -14.75 11.41
N ALA A 34 3.78 -13.62 11.36
CA ALA A 34 2.78 -13.35 10.34
C ALA A 34 3.37 -12.61 9.15
N ASP A 35 2.84 -12.86 7.96
CA ASP A 35 3.12 -12.04 6.78
C ASP A 35 2.40 -10.71 6.87
N VAL A 36 3.17 -9.62 6.88
CA VAL A 36 2.65 -8.26 7.09
C VAL A 36 3.16 -7.34 5.98
N GLY A 37 2.23 -6.81 5.19
CA GLY A 37 2.47 -5.79 4.17
C GLY A 37 1.83 -4.46 4.56
N VAL A 38 2.55 -3.35 4.34
CA VAL A 38 2.02 -1.98 4.48
C VAL A 38 2.35 -1.22 3.21
N ILE A 39 1.35 -0.56 2.62
CA ILE A 39 1.46 0.25 1.42
C ILE A 39 0.85 1.64 1.70
N LEU A 40 1.59 2.70 1.37
CA LEU A 40 1.20 4.09 1.63
C LEU A 40 1.58 4.96 0.43
N PHE A 41 0.73 5.91 0.08
CA PHE A 41 1.09 7.01 -0.80
C PHE A 41 1.44 8.24 0.03
N SER A 42 2.59 8.85 -0.23
CA SER A 42 2.96 10.10 0.45
C SER A 42 2.08 11.26 0.00
N PRO A 43 2.04 12.38 0.74
CA PRO A 43 1.39 13.60 0.29
C PRO A 43 1.92 14.13 -1.06
N SER A 44 3.17 13.76 -1.41
CA SER A 44 3.78 14.07 -2.70
C SER A 44 3.48 13.02 -3.77
N GLY A 45 2.52 12.12 -3.53
CA GLY A 45 2.22 11.00 -4.42
C GLY A 45 3.41 10.09 -4.67
N LYS A 46 4.20 9.71 -3.65
CA LYS A 46 5.23 8.67 -3.80
C LYS A 46 4.81 7.40 -3.08
N LEU A 47 4.90 6.27 -3.76
CA LEU A 47 4.69 4.95 -3.15
C LEU A 47 5.76 4.68 -2.08
N CYS A 48 5.30 4.29 -0.90
CA CYS A 48 6.11 3.85 0.23
C CYS A 48 5.57 2.53 0.74
N SER A 49 6.40 1.50 0.82
CA SER A 49 5.97 0.18 1.29
C SER A 49 6.90 -0.44 2.32
N TYR A 50 6.36 -1.38 3.08
CA TYR A 50 7.08 -2.29 3.97
C TYR A 50 6.48 -3.69 3.80
N GLY A 51 7.33 -4.72 3.72
CA GLY A 51 6.93 -6.13 3.80
C GLY A 51 7.75 -6.87 4.84
N SER A 52 7.16 -7.85 5.52
CA SER A 52 7.88 -8.78 6.41
C SER A 52 8.94 -9.60 5.67
N THR A 53 8.64 -10.03 4.43
CA THR A 53 9.61 -10.54 3.46
C THR A 53 9.84 -9.50 2.36
N SER A 54 9.13 -9.63 1.24
CA SER A 54 9.02 -8.67 0.15
C SER A 54 7.57 -8.29 -0.01
N ILE A 55 7.28 -7.00 -0.23
CA ILE A 55 5.90 -6.57 -0.47
C ILE A 55 5.28 -7.28 -1.68
N LYS A 56 6.10 -7.58 -2.71
CA LYS A 56 5.65 -8.29 -3.91
C LYS A 56 5.21 -9.71 -3.58
N GLU A 57 6.01 -10.45 -2.82
CA GLU A 57 5.68 -11.82 -2.38
C GLU A 57 4.40 -11.87 -1.55
N ILE A 58 4.21 -10.89 -0.66
CA ILE A 58 3.01 -10.80 0.18
C ILE A 58 1.76 -10.54 -0.69
N ILE A 59 1.87 -9.65 -1.68
CA ILE A 59 0.79 -9.39 -2.63
C ILE A 59 0.48 -10.65 -3.45
N ASP A 60 1.50 -11.31 -3.99
CA ASP A 60 1.32 -12.52 -4.80
C ASP A 60 0.64 -13.64 -3.99
N LYS A 61 1.06 -13.82 -2.73
CA LYS A 61 0.43 -14.79 -1.81
C LYS A 61 -1.02 -14.42 -1.53
N TYR A 62 -1.32 -13.15 -1.29
CA TYR A 62 -2.69 -12.68 -1.06
C TYR A 62 -3.59 -12.93 -2.28
N LEU A 63 -3.11 -12.58 -3.48
CA LEU A 63 -3.86 -12.77 -4.72
C LEU A 63 -4.09 -14.25 -5.02
N LYS A 64 -3.10 -15.10 -4.77
CA LYS A 64 -3.25 -16.55 -4.94
C LYS A 64 -4.36 -17.11 -4.04
N VAL A 65 -4.38 -16.73 -2.76
CA VAL A 65 -5.45 -17.15 -1.83
C VAL A 65 -6.81 -16.65 -2.30
N LYS A 66 -6.91 -15.38 -2.76
CA LYS A 66 -8.16 -14.83 -3.28
C LYS A 66 -8.66 -15.53 -4.54
N LEU A 67 -7.76 -15.94 -5.43
CA LEU A 67 -8.11 -16.69 -6.64
C LEU A 67 -8.58 -18.12 -6.31
N GLU A 68 -8.03 -18.74 -5.27
CA GLU A 68 -8.45 -20.06 -4.79
C GLU A 68 -9.84 -20.03 -4.14
N ASP A 69 -10.21 -18.92 -3.48
CA ASP A 69 -11.56 -18.68 -2.94
C ASP A 69 -12.62 -18.42 -4.04
N HIS A 70 -12.21 -17.97 -5.23
CA HIS A 70 -13.10 -17.60 -6.35
C HIS A 70 -13.04 -18.58 -7.53
N LYS A 71 -12.87 -19.88 -7.31
CA LYS A 71 -12.98 -20.90 -8.37
C LYS A 71 -14.35 -20.98 -9.08
N HIS A 72 -15.28 -20.05 -8.84
CA HIS A 72 -16.57 -20.07 -9.49
C HIS A 72 -16.77 -19.09 -10.66
N ASP A 73 -16.00 -18.02 -10.84
CA ASP A 73 -16.10 -17.19 -12.04
C ASP A 73 -14.84 -16.32 -12.21
N TYR A 74 -14.55 -15.89 -13.43
CA TYR A 74 -13.47 -14.98 -13.88
C TYR A 74 -12.00 -15.46 -13.79
N ALA A 75 -11.55 -16.02 -14.92
CA ALA A 75 -10.14 -16.00 -15.33
C ALA A 75 -9.74 -14.55 -15.67
N VAL A 76 -8.79 -13.97 -14.92
CA VAL A 76 -8.11 -12.73 -15.30
C VAL A 76 -6.60 -13.00 -15.32
N GLY A 77 -5.97 -12.50 -16.39
CA GLY A 77 -4.61 -12.81 -16.79
C GLY A 77 -3.54 -12.46 -15.76
N LYS A 78 -2.34 -13.01 -16.00
CA LYS A 78 -1.11 -12.81 -15.25
C LYS A 78 -0.64 -11.34 -15.32
N SER A 79 -1.30 -10.40 -14.67
CA SER A 79 -0.63 -9.14 -14.29
C SER A 79 -0.02 -9.35 -12.91
N ASN A 80 1.21 -8.89 -12.73
CA ASN A 80 1.82 -8.92 -11.41
C ASN A 80 1.05 -7.90 -10.54
N GLY A 81 0.65 -8.28 -9.33
CA GLY A 81 -0.17 -7.39 -8.47
C GLY A 81 0.53 -6.05 -8.17
N PHE A 82 1.84 -6.00 -8.40
CA PHE A 82 2.65 -4.80 -8.28
C PHE A 82 2.39 -3.77 -9.40
N GLU A 83 2.29 -4.19 -10.67
CA GLU A 83 1.91 -3.32 -11.80
C GLU A 83 0.54 -2.71 -11.54
N THR A 84 -0.43 -3.49 -11.06
CA THR A 84 -1.77 -2.95 -10.76
C THR A 84 -1.75 -1.88 -9.66
N LEU A 85 -0.80 -1.93 -8.73
CA LEU A 85 -0.63 -0.90 -7.70
C LEU A 85 0.09 0.33 -8.22
N GLU A 86 0.98 0.17 -9.20
CA GLU A 86 1.62 1.27 -9.92
C GLU A 86 0.61 1.95 -10.86
N ASP A 87 -0.26 1.20 -11.51
CA ASP A 87 -1.35 1.71 -12.33
C ASP A 87 -2.36 2.49 -11.48
N LEU A 88 -2.79 1.91 -10.35
CA LEU A 88 -3.62 2.62 -9.35
C LEU A 88 -2.92 3.86 -8.81
N HIS A 89 -1.59 3.84 -8.70
CA HIS A 89 -0.83 5.01 -8.27
C HIS A 89 -0.93 6.14 -9.30
N ILE A 90 -0.79 5.81 -10.58
CA ILE A 90 -0.91 6.75 -11.71
C ILE A 90 -2.34 7.30 -11.80
N GLU A 91 -3.36 6.44 -11.70
CA GLU A 91 -4.76 6.85 -11.72
C GLU A 91 -5.11 7.81 -10.58
N LEU A 92 -4.60 7.53 -9.37
CA LEU A 92 -4.84 8.37 -8.20
C LEU A 92 -4.11 9.72 -8.29
N GLN A 93 -3.00 9.80 -9.04
CA GLN A 93 -2.36 11.09 -9.37
C GLN A 93 -3.20 11.88 -10.38
N ALA A 94 -3.71 11.23 -11.42
CA ALA A 94 -4.59 11.87 -12.41
C ALA A 94 -5.87 12.45 -11.79
N TRP A 95 -6.48 11.72 -10.83
CA TRP A 95 -7.65 12.19 -10.09
C TRP A 95 -7.40 13.44 -9.24
N ASN A 96 -6.24 13.53 -8.58
CA ASN A 96 -5.88 14.69 -7.77
C ASN A 96 -5.58 15.94 -8.60
N GLU A 97 -5.29 15.78 -9.89
CA GLU A 97 -5.09 16.90 -10.82
C GLU A 97 -6.42 17.42 -11.39
N SER A 98 -7.43 16.55 -11.57
CA SER A 98 -8.76 16.96 -12.01
C SER A 98 -9.55 17.73 -10.95
N ASP A 99 -9.32 17.46 -9.66
CA ASP A 99 -10.01 18.15 -8.55
C ASP A 99 -9.42 19.54 -8.23
N LYS A 100 -8.32 19.94 -8.89
CA LYS A 100 -7.71 21.28 -8.75
C LYS A 100 -8.23 22.32 -9.75
N LYS A 101 -9.29 22.03 -10.50
CA LYS A 101 -9.82 22.90 -11.56
C LYS A 101 -11.18 23.49 -11.23
#